data_AF-A0A175VKX1-F1
#
_entry.id   AF-A0A175VKX1-F1
#
_cell.length_a   1.000
_cell.length_b   1.000
_cell.length_c   1.000
_cell.angle_alpha   90.00
_cell.angle_beta   90.00
_cell.angle_gamma   90.00
#
_symmetry.space_group_name_H-M   'P 1'
#
loop_
_entity.id
_entity.type
_entity.pdbx_description
1 polymer ?
#
loop_
_entity_poly.entity_id
_entity_poly.type
_entity_poly.pdbx_seq_one_letter_code
_entity_poly.pdbx_strand_id
1 'polypeptide(L)'
;MKRALLQEYGGFPRAFDIAADSYIMLKAILFKHGVFFDRAVAHFYLGGLSSNIENYNLINRETRIIYELLDLERVNQQDVALALANKNMTLLKRLFHSYLEKEHDVSVLKGRRVGIFGTGIMASIIYMLLEKSGVVTDFFITSLGSDRTFNGRQVWSLHDFPSNVDILFNSVEGEHGDEIVLKLQHKAPAARIIKWHEIYE
;
A
#
# COMPACT_ATOMS: atom_id res chain seq x y z
N MET A 1 -7.53 -25.95 16.40
CA MET A 1 -7.15 -25.32 17.69
C MET A 1 -7.43 -26.33 18.80
N LYS A 2 -6.44 -26.72 19.63
CA LYS A 2 -6.66 -27.76 20.65
C LYS A 2 -7.64 -27.25 21.71
N ARG A 3 -8.67 -28.05 22.04
CA ARG A 3 -9.70 -27.77 23.07
C ARG A 3 -9.10 -27.28 24.40
N ALA A 4 -7.90 -27.74 24.73
CA ALA A 4 -7.10 -27.33 25.88
C ALA A 4 -6.82 -25.81 25.94
N LEU A 5 -6.55 -25.13 24.82
CA LEU A 5 -6.27 -23.68 24.79
C LEU A 5 -7.47 -22.85 25.22
N LEU A 6 -8.68 -23.23 24.79
CA LEU A 6 -9.92 -22.56 25.16
C LEU A 6 -10.36 -22.87 26.60
N GLN A 7 -9.98 -24.06 27.11
CA GLN A 7 -10.18 -24.42 28.52
C GLN A 7 -9.24 -23.65 29.44
N GLU A 8 -8.00 -23.40 28.99
CA GLU A 8 -6.98 -22.68 29.77
C GLU A 8 -7.23 -21.16 29.78
N TYR A 9 -7.54 -20.57 28.63
CA TYR A 9 -7.70 -19.11 28.51
C TYR A 9 -9.14 -18.62 28.64
N GLY A 10 -10.10 -19.53 28.78
CA GLY A 10 -11.51 -19.21 28.60
C GLY A 10 -11.85 -18.92 27.13
N GLY A 11 -13.15 -18.84 26.84
CA GLY A 11 -13.62 -18.45 25.52
C GLY A 11 -13.38 -16.98 25.19
N PHE A 12 -13.90 -16.54 24.06
CA PHE A 12 -13.99 -15.14 23.69
C PHE A 12 -15.37 -14.57 24.05
N PRO A 13 -15.48 -13.26 24.32
CA PRO A 13 -16.77 -12.60 24.44
C PRO A 13 -17.65 -12.90 23.22
N ARG A 14 -18.89 -13.36 23.45
CA ARG A 14 -19.88 -13.62 22.38
C ARG A 14 -20.32 -12.35 21.63
N ALA A 15 -19.89 -11.18 22.09
CA ALA A 15 -20.16 -9.89 21.47
C ALA A 15 -19.20 -9.53 20.32
N PHE A 16 -18.23 -10.41 20.00
CA PHE A 16 -17.38 -10.27 18.82
C PHE A 16 -18.02 -10.98 17.63
N ASP A 17 -18.37 -10.19 16.63
CA ASP A 17 -18.94 -10.65 15.36
C ASP A 17 -17.84 -11.06 14.38
N ILE A 18 -16.65 -10.43 14.44
CA ILE A 18 -15.61 -10.62 13.42
C ILE A 18 -14.17 -10.74 13.94
N ALA A 19 -13.85 -10.27 15.15
CA ALA A 19 -12.48 -10.25 15.67
C ALA A 19 -12.21 -11.29 16.78
N ALA A 20 -13.11 -12.26 16.96
CA ALA A 20 -13.01 -13.30 17.98
C ALA A 20 -11.72 -14.14 17.88
N ASP A 21 -11.29 -14.44 16.66
CA ASP A 21 -10.06 -15.17 16.36
C ASP A 21 -8.82 -14.39 16.77
N SER A 22 -8.80 -13.09 16.47
CA SER A 22 -7.74 -12.14 16.77
C SER A 22 -7.55 -12.00 18.28
N TYR A 23 -8.64 -11.96 19.05
CA TYR A 23 -8.58 -11.96 20.52
C TYR A 23 -7.87 -13.20 21.06
N ILE A 24 -8.25 -14.40 20.60
CA ILE A 24 -7.65 -15.66 21.06
C ILE A 24 -6.17 -15.73 20.67
N MET A 25 -5.82 -15.30 19.45
CA MET A 25 -4.44 -15.30 18.98
C MET A 25 -3.56 -14.36 19.81
N LEU A 26 -4.00 -13.11 20.02
CA LEU A 26 -3.26 -12.15 20.85
C LEU A 26 -3.12 -12.63 22.28
N LYS A 27 -4.18 -13.19 22.87
CA LYS A 27 -4.12 -13.80 24.20
C LYS A 27 -3.11 -14.95 24.26
N ALA A 28 -3.09 -15.83 23.25
CA ALA A 28 -2.11 -16.91 23.19
C ALA A 28 -0.67 -16.39 23.06
N ILE A 29 -0.45 -15.32 22.28
CA ILE A 29 0.86 -14.67 22.12
C ILE A 29 1.36 -14.07 23.43
N LEU A 30 0.49 -13.39 24.18
CA LEU A 30 0.87 -12.71 25.43
C LEU A 30 1.15 -13.68 26.57
N PHE A 31 0.35 -14.74 26.69
CA PHE A 31 0.38 -15.62 27.86
C PHE A 31 1.13 -16.94 27.64
N LYS A 32 1.59 -17.27 26.42
CA LYS A 32 2.50 -18.42 26.18
C LYS A 32 3.92 -17.96 25.88
N HIS A 33 4.87 -18.63 26.52
CA HIS A 33 6.24 -18.68 26.05
C HIS A 33 6.33 -19.64 24.86
N GLY A 34 6.66 -19.12 23.69
CA GLY A 34 6.87 -19.89 22.47
C GLY A 34 8.11 -19.44 21.73
N VAL A 35 8.55 -20.25 20.76
CA VAL A 35 9.57 -19.85 19.81
C VAL A 35 8.87 -19.06 18.70
N PHE A 36 9.26 -17.81 18.53
CA PHE A 36 8.77 -16.97 17.44
C PHE A 36 9.50 -17.35 16.15
N PHE A 37 8.72 -17.66 15.12
CA PHE A 37 9.24 -17.84 13.77
C PHE A 37 8.73 -16.70 12.91
N ASP A 38 9.64 -15.85 12.46
CA ASP A 38 9.35 -14.80 11.48
C ASP A 38 9.23 -15.42 10.09
N ARG A 39 8.10 -16.09 9.85
CA ARG A 39 7.73 -16.64 8.56
C ARG A 39 6.22 -16.52 8.39
N ALA A 40 5.77 -16.19 7.19
CA ALA A 40 4.35 -16.24 6.86
C ALA A 40 3.86 -17.70 6.93
N VAL A 41 3.15 -18.07 7.99
CA VAL A 41 2.59 -19.43 8.18
C VAL A 41 1.14 -19.53 7.69
N ALA A 42 0.46 -18.39 7.58
CA ALA A 42 -0.89 -18.28 7.07
C ALA A 42 -1.11 -16.90 6.46
N HIS A 43 -1.74 -16.86 5.28
CA HIS A 43 -2.32 -15.65 4.72
C HIS A 43 -3.81 -15.62 5.07
N PHE A 44 -4.18 -14.81 6.06
CA PHE A 44 -5.58 -14.51 6.32
C PHE A 44 -6.03 -13.47 5.30
N TYR A 45 -6.64 -13.94 4.22
CA TYR A 45 -7.35 -13.06 3.31
C TYR A 45 -8.56 -12.49 4.06
N LEU A 46 -8.59 -11.18 4.28
CA LEU A 46 -9.80 -10.41 4.58
C LEU A 46 -10.72 -10.37 3.35
N GLY A 47 -10.97 -11.54 2.75
CA GLY A 47 -11.72 -11.70 1.51
C GLY A 47 -13.11 -11.10 1.64
N GLY A 48 -13.29 -9.90 1.08
CA GLY A 48 -14.59 -9.25 0.92
C GLY A 48 -15.05 -8.36 2.09
N LEU A 49 -14.28 -8.19 3.16
CA LEU A 49 -14.67 -7.33 4.29
C LEU A 49 -14.16 -5.87 4.16
N SER A 50 -13.13 -5.62 3.34
CA SER A 50 -12.53 -4.29 3.15
C SER A 50 -13.31 -3.34 2.24
N SER A 51 -14.43 -3.80 1.65
CA SER A 51 -15.24 -3.03 0.69
C SER A 51 -16.54 -2.46 1.26
N ASN A 52 -16.90 -2.75 2.53
CA ASN A 52 -18.06 -2.14 3.19
C ASN A 52 -17.63 -1.35 4.44
N ILE A 53 -17.98 -0.06 4.47
CA ILE A 53 -17.59 0.90 5.52
C ILE A 53 -18.10 0.47 6.91
N GLU A 54 -19.20 -0.28 6.96
CA GLU A 54 -19.78 -0.83 8.19
C GLU A 54 -18.86 -1.88 8.82
N ASN A 55 -18.25 -2.74 8.01
CA ASN A 55 -17.30 -3.75 8.48
C ASN A 55 -16.01 -3.09 8.99
N TYR A 56 -15.55 -2.02 8.35
CA TYR A 56 -14.38 -1.27 8.82
C TYR A 56 -14.58 -0.68 10.23
N ASN A 57 -15.75 -0.07 10.47
CA ASN A 57 -16.09 0.47 11.78
C ASN A 57 -16.24 -0.64 12.84
N LEU A 58 -16.82 -1.77 12.47
CA LEU A 58 -16.97 -2.93 13.35
C LEU A 58 -15.59 -3.52 13.71
N ILE A 59 -14.67 -3.67 12.75
CA ILE A 59 -13.31 -4.16 12.97
C ILE A 59 -12.59 -3.24 13.95
N ASN A 60 -12.63 -1.94 13.69
CA ASN A 60 -11.96 -0.95 14.54
C ASN A 60 -12.48 -0.96 15.98
N ARG A 61 -13.81 -1.11 16.14
CA ARG A 61 -14.47 -1.21 17.44
C ARG A 61 -14.07 -2.48 18.18
N GLU A 62 -14.18 -3.65 17.56
CA GLU A 62 -13.85 -4.91 18.22
C GLU A 62 -12.36 -5.01 18.53
N THR A 63 -11.50 -4.54 17.62
CA THR A 63 -10.06 -4.42 17.87
C THR A 63 -9.78 -3.51 19.07
N ARG A 64 -10.56 -2.45 19.28
CA ARG A 64 -10.39 -1.58 20.46
C ARG A 64 -10.71 -2.34 21.74
N ILE A 65 -11.84 -3.04 21.77
CA ILE A 65 -12.26 -3.84 22.92
C ILE A 65 -11.21 -4.92 23.23
N ILE A 66 -10.63 -5.56 22.22
CA ILE A 66 -9.58 -6.57 22.40
C ILE A 66 -8.36 -6.00 23.11
N TYR A 67 -7.88 -4.82 22.71
CA TYR A 67 -6.71 -4.19 23.32
C TYR A 67 -7.01 -3.76 24.76
N GLU A 68 -8.18 -3.18 25.01
CA GLU A 68 -8.64 -2.84 26.37
C GLU A 68 -8.74 -4.08 27.27
N LEU A 69 -9.27 -5.21 26.76
CA LEU A 69 -9.40 -6.47 27.52
C LEU A 69 -8.06 -7.15 27.80
N LEU A 70 -7.05 -6.93 26.96
CA LEU A 70 -5.74 -7.55 27.07
C LEU A 70 -4.69 -6.61 27.70
N ASP A 71 -5.11 -5.43 28.18
CA ASP A 71 -4.23 -4.38 28.72
C ASP A 71 -3.04 -4.06 27.81
N LEU A 72 -3.32 -4.04 26.50
CA LEU A 72 -2.32 -3.73 25.49
C LEU A 72 -2.31 -2.24 25.23
N GLU A 73 -1.15 -1.61 25.42
CA GLU A 73 -0.90 -0.30 24.83
C GLU A 73 -1.06 -0.43 23.32
N ARG A 74 -2.08 0.25 22.77
CA ARG A 74 -2.11 0.49 21.34
C ARG A 74 -0.86 1.31 21.03
N VAL A 75 0.05 0.76 20.23
CA VAL A 75 0.68 1.62 19.22
C VAL A 75 -0.50 2.21 18.48
N ASN A 76 -0.77 3.49 18.72
CA ASN A 76 -2.02 4.10 18.29
C ASN A 76 -1.99 4.11 16.76
N GLN A 77 -2.55 3.06 16.14
CA GLN A 77 -2.51 2.88 14.69
C GLN A 77 -3.16 4.07 13.98
N GLN A 78 -4.07 4.78 14.69
CA GLN A 78 -4.58 6.07 14.30
C GLN A 78 -3.51 7.17 14.25
N ASP A 79 -2.60 7.25 15.21
CA ASP A 79 -1.51 8.24 15.20
C ASP A 79 -0.47 7.89 14.12
N VAL A 80 -0.18 6.61 13.91
CA VAL A 80 0.70 6.16 12.81
C VAL A 80 0.06 6.45 11.45
N ALA A 81 -1.22 6.12 11.26
CA ALA A 81 -1.96 6.43 10.04
C ALA A 81 -2.09 7.95 9.81
N LEU A 82 -2.31 8.73 10.88
CA LEU A 82 -2.37 10.18 10.84
C LEU A 82 -1.01 10.79 10.49
N ALA A 83 0.08 10.28 11.08
CA ALA A 83 1.44 10.70 10.75
C ALA A 83 1.77 10.40 9.29
N LEU A 84 1.40 9.21 8.79
CA LEU A 84 1.56 8.83 7.39
C LEU A 84 0.74 9.74 6.46
N ALA A 85 -0.52 10.01 6.80
CA ALA A 85 -1.39 10.91 6.05
C ALA A 85 -0.82 12.35 6.02
N ASN A 86 -0.32 12.85 7.14
CA ASN A 86 0.31 14.16 7.24
C ASN A 86 1.61 14.23 6.41
N LYS A 87 2.40 13.16 6.41
CA LYS A 87 3.59 13.04 5.57
C LYS A 87 3.23 13.08 4.08
N ASN A 88 2.29 12.24 3.64
CA ASN A 88 1.84 12.22 2.24
C ASN A 88 1.24 13.57 1.82
N MET A 89 0.45 14.19 2.67
CA MET A 89 -0.11 15.53 2.43
C MET A 89 0.98 16.59 2.25
N THR A 90 2.02 16.55 3.09
CA THR A 90 3.15 17.47 2.99
C THR A 90 3.93 17.28 1.69
N LEU A 91 4.19 16.03 1.31
CA LEU A 91 4.88 15.68 0.06
C LEU A 91 4.05 16.09 -1.17
N LEU A 92 2.73 15.89 -1.13
CA LEU A 92 1.82 16.31 -2.20
C LEU A 92 1.79 17.83 -2.36
N LYS A 93 1.76 18.59 -1.25
CA LYS A 93 1.87 20.05 -1.29
C LYS A 93 3.16 20.52 -1.92
N ARG A 94 4.30 19.88 -1.59
CA ARG A 94 5.61 20.17 -2.20
C ARG A 94 5.59 19.88 -3.69
N LEU A 95 5.08 18.72 -4.09
CA LEU A 95 4.95 18.35 -5.51
C LEU A 95 4.20 19.42 -6.31
N PHE A 96 3.05 19.87 -5.80
CA PHE A 96 2.27 20.91 -6.47
C PHE A 96 2.98 22.26 -6.46
N HIS A 97 3.63 22.63 -5.36
CA HIS A 97 4.40 23.87 -5.27
C HIS A 97 5.51 23.89 -6.32
N SER A 98 6.36 22.85 -6.38
CA SER A 98 7.47 22.76 -7.33
C SER A 98 6.99 22.72 -8.79
N TYR A 99 5.85 22.07 -9.06
CA TYR A 99 5.23 22.13 -10.37
C TYR A 99 4.77 23.55 -10.76
N LEU A 100 4.15 24.29 -9.83
CA LEU A 100 3.66 25.66 -10.08
C LEU A 100 4.81 26.66 -10.25
N GLU A 101 5.87 26.54 -9.44
CA GLU A 101 7.08 27.36 -9.53
C GLU A 101 7.97 26.97 -10.73
N LYS A 102 7.66 25.84 -11.40
CA LYS A 102 8.47 25.28 -12.50
C LYS A 102 9.92 25.02 -12.08
N GLU A 103 10.13 24.64 -10.82
CA GLU A 103 11.46 24.45 -10.23
C GLU A 103 12.25 23.34 -10.93
N HIS A 104 11.58 22.34 -11.51
CA HIS A 104 12.23 21.27 -12.26
C HIS A 104 11.55 21.02 -13.61
N ASP A 105 12.38 20.86 -14.62
CA ASP A 105 11.93 20.60 -15.98
C ASP A 105 11.88 19.09 -16.25
N VAL A 106 10.71 18.48 -16.10
CA VAL A 106 10.49 17.08 -16.46
C VAL A 106 10.50 16.85 -17.98
N SER A 107 10.63 17.90 -18.80
CA SER A 107 10.76 17.78 -20.26
C SER A 107 12.05 17.08 -20.70
N VAL A 108 13.05 16.99 -19.82
CA VAL A 108 14.26 16.17 -20.04
C VAL A 108 13.95 14.68 -20.22
N LEU A 109 12.75 14.24 -19.85
CA LEU A 109 12.25 12.88 -20.05
C LEU A 109 11.62 12.66 -21.43
N LYS A 110 11.51 13.69 -22.27
CA LYS A 110 10.96 13.57 -23.63
C LYS A 110 11.75 12.55 -24.46
N GLY A 111 11.01 11.73 -25.21
CA GLY A 111 11.59 10.67 -26.05
C GLY A 111 12.08 9.43 -25.29
N ARG A 112 12.00 9.43 -23.95
CA ARG A 112 12.20 8.23 -23.13
C ARG A 112 10.93 7.40 -23.10
N ARG A 113 11.09 6.08 -22.94
CA ARG A 113 9.98 5.18 -22.70
C ARG A 113 9.59 5.19 -21.23
N VAL A 114 8.39 5.66 -20.92
CA VAL A 114 7.93 5.96 -19.55
C VAL A 114 6.75 5.06 -19.18
N GLY A 115 6.88 4.34 -18.07
CA GLY A 115 5.78 3.59 -17.45
C GLY A 115 5.40 4.16 -16.08
N ILE A 116 4.14 3.96 -15.67
CA ILE A 116 3.65 4.37 -14.35
C ILE A 116 3.04 3.14 -13.64
N PHE A 117 3.53 2.82 -12.44
CA PHE A 117 2.91 1.82 -11.59
C PHE A 117 1.74 2.42 -10.80
N GLY A 118 0.56 1.84 -10.96
CA GLY A 118 -0.71 2.22 -10.34
C GLY A 118 -1.73 2.75 -11.35
N THR A 119 -3.00 2.71 -10.98
CA THR A 119 -4.13 3.30 -11.73
C THR A 119 -5.03 4.16 -10.82
N GLY A 120 -4.53 4.53 -9.64
CA GLY A 120 -5.22 5.39 -8.69
C GLY A 120 -5.07 6.89 -9.00
N ILE A 121 -5.53 7.72 -8.06
CA ILE A 121 -5.48 9.19 -8.19
C ILE A 121 -4.04 9.68 -8.35
N MET A 122 -3.09 9.17 -7.56
CA MET A 122 -1.69 9.57 -7.65
C MET A 122 -1.08 9.25 -9.04
N ALA A 123 -1.35 8.06 -9.59
CA ALA A 123 -0.93 7.70 -10.94
C ALA A 123 -1.51 8.65 -12.00
N SER A 124 -2.78 9.06 -11.84
CA SER A 124 -3.43 10.04 -12.70
C SER A 124 -2.78 11.43 -12.60
N ILE A 125 -2.42 11.88 -11.39
CA ILE A 125 -1.70 13.14 -11.17
C ILE A 125 -0.36 13.11 -11.90
N ILE A 126 0.45 12.06 -11.69
CA ILE A 126 1.74 11.90 -12.37
C ILE A 126 1.56 11.93 -13.89
N TYR A 127 0.61 11.15 -14.41
CA TYR A 127 0.29 11.13 -15.83
C TYR A 127 -0.02 12.53 -16.38
N MET A 128 -0.90 13.28 -15.71
CA MET A 128 -1.25 14.64 -16.13
C MET A 128 -0.06 15.60 -16.09
N LEU A 129 0.83 15.47 -15.10
CA LEU A 129 2.05 16.28 -14.98
C LEU A 129 3.00 16.02 -16.17
N LEU A 130 3.19 14.75 -16.52
CA LEU A 130 4.02 14.32 -17.64
C LEU A 130 3.46 14.80 -18.97
N GLU A 131 2.16 14.55 -19.23
CA GLU A 131 1.50 14.95 -20.48
C GLU A 131 1.50 16.47 -20.67
N LYS A 132 1.24 17.25 -19.61
CA LYS A 132 1.33 18.73 -19.68
C LYS A 132 2.73 19.23 -20.00
N SER A 133 3.75 18.47 -19.64
CA SER A 133 5.14 18.76 -19.94
C SER A 133 5.58 18.23 -21.31
N GLY A 134 4.67 17.55 -22.04
CA GLY A 134 4.90 16.95 -23.35
C GLY A 134 5.67 15.62 -23.28
N VAL A 135 5.71 14.97 -22.12
CA VAL A 135 6.26 13.61 -21.95
C VAL A 135 5.13 12.62 -22.16
N VAL A 136 5.34 11.68 -23.09
CA VAL A 136 4.35 10.64 -23.41
C VAL A 136 4.50 9.49 -22.43
N THR A 137 3.41 9.12 -21.76
CA THR A 137 3.38 7.88 -20.97
C THR A 137 3.01 6.71 -21.88
N ASP A 138 3.85 5.69 -21.95
CA ASP A 138 3.65 4.52 -22.81
C ASP A 138 2.58 3.56 -22.26
N PHE A 139 2.66 3.27 -20.97
CA PHE A 139 1.79 2.28 -20.32
C PHE A 139 1.69 2.46 -18.81
N PHE A 140 0.67 1.82 -18.24
CA PHE A 140 0.51 1.67 -16.80
C PHE A 140 0.80 0.24 -16.37
N ILE A 141 1.10 0.06 -15.09
CA ILE A 141 1.37 -1.24 -14.47
C ILE A 141 0.49 -1.38 -13.22
N THR A 142 -0.12 -2.52 -13.01
CA THR A 142 -0.72 -2.89 -11.72
C THR A 142 -0.24 -4.28 -11.32
N SER A 143 -0.50 -4.70 -10.07
CA SER A 143 -0.06 -6.02 -9.60
C SER A 143 -0.54 -7.17 -10.50
N LEU A 144 -1.77 -7.09 -11.02
CA LEU A 144 -2.40 -8.16 -11.82
C LEU A 144 -2.60 -7.79 -13.30
N GLY A 145 -2.38 -6.53 -13.68
CA GLY A 145 -2.71 -6.01 -15.01
C GLY A 145 -4.21 -5.77 -15.19
N SER A 146 -4.59 -5.30 -16.38
CA SER A 146 -5.99 -5.18 -16.79
C SER A 146 -6.11 -5.16 -18.30
N ASP A 147 -7.16 -5.81 -18.82
CA ASP A 147 -7.53 -5.71 -20.24
C ASP A 147 -8.11 -4.33 -20.59
N ARG A 148 -8.45 -3.53 -19.57
CA ARG A 148 -8.92 -2.16 -19.75
C ARG A 148 -7.74 -1.20 -19.88
N THR A 149 -7.93 -0.17 -20.69
CA THR A 149 -6.99 0.94 -20.76
C THR A 149 -7.22 1.92 -19.61
N PHE A 150 -6.15 2.60 -19.20
CA PHE A 150 -6.18 3.72 -18.27
C PHE A 150 -5.64 4.95 -18.98
N ASN A 151 -6.42 6.04 -19.05
CA ASN A 151 -6.12 7.22 -19.87
C ASN A 151 -5.75 6.87 -21.33
N GLY A 152 -6.41 5.83 -21.91
CA GLY A 152 -6.14 5.37 -23.27
C GLY A 152 -4.86 4.57 -23.46
N ARG A 153 -4.11 4.27 -22.40
CA ARG A 153 -2.89 3.44 -22.42
C ARG A 153 -3.14 2.05 -21.85
N GLN A 154 -2.36 1.07 -22.31
CA GLN A 154 -2.46 -0.31 -21.84
C GLN A 154 -2.02 -0.43 -20.37
N VAL A 155 -2.67 -1.33 -19.62
CA VAL A 155 -2.35 -1.63 -18.23
C VAL A 155 -1.75 -3.03 -18.13
N TRP A 156 -0.45 -3.12 -17.93
CA TRP A 156 0.27 -4.38 -17.80
C TRP A 156 0.25 -4.91 -16.36
N SER A 157 0.45 -6.21 -16.22
CA SER A 157 0.77 -6.81 -14.94
C SER A 157 2.21 -6.47 -14.55
N LEU A 158 2.51 -6.52 -13.25
CA LEU A 158 3.86 -6.34 -12.72
C LEU A 158 4.84 -7.41 -13.25
N HIS A 159 4.33 -8.53 -13.72
CA HIS A 159 5.14 -9.64 -14.23
C HIS A 159 5.37 -9.55 -15.75
N ASP A 160 4.48 -8.90 -16.49
CA ASP A 160 4.42 -8.99 -17.95
C ASP A 160 4.69 -7.67 -18.68
N PHE A 161 4.96 -6.58 -17.97
CA PHE A 161 5.24 -5.30 -18.62
C PHE A 161 6.56 -5.32 -19.43
N PRO A 162 6.68 -4.47 -20.48
CA PRO A 162 7.88 -4.40 -21.30
C PRO A 162 9.12 -3.99 -20.49
N SER A 163 10.18 -4.81 -20.54
CA SER A 163 11.43 -4.55 -19.80
C SER A 163 12.29 -3.44 -20.42
N ASN A 164 12.09 -3.12 -21.69
CA ASN A 164 12.78 -2.04 -22.40
C ASN A 164 12.11 -0.68 -22.13
N VAL A 165 12.00 -0.35 -20.85
CA VAL A 165 11.48 0.91 -20.32
C VAL A 165 12.65 1.71 -19.74
N ASP A 166 12.70 3.00 -20.01
CA ASP A 166 13.77 3.87 -19.52
C ASP A 166 13.47 4.36 -18.10
N ILE A 167 12.19 4.69 -17.84
CA ILE A 167 11.76 5.34 -16.61
C ILE A 167 10.46 4.72 -16.10
N LEU A 168 10.42 4.42 -14.81
CA LEU A 168 9.25 3.90 -14.13
C LEU A 168 8.88 4.82 -12.98
N PHE A 169 7.67 5.37 -13.00
CA PHE A 169 7.14 6.12 -11.87
C PHE A 169 6.41 5.18 -10.91
N ASN A 170 6.74 5.22 -9.63
CA ASN A 170 6.00 4.53 -8.59
C ASN A 170 5.01 5.48 -7.91
N SER A 171 3.71 5.26 -8.13
CA SER A 171 2.64 6.09 -7.56
C SER A 171 2.12 5.61 -6.19
N VAL A 172 2.73 4.58 -5.59
CA VAL A 172 2.29 4.05 -4.29
C VAL A 172 2.58 5.04 -3.17
N GLU A 173 1.53 5.31 -2.39
CA GLU A 173 1.59 6.11 -1.17
C GLU A 173 1.93 5.21 0.04
N GLY A 174 2.88 5.64 0.87
CA GLY A 174 3.26 4.92 2.09
C GLY A 174 4.33 3.83 1.92
N GLU A 175 4.45 2.98 2.95
CA GLU A 175 5.60 2.07 3.15
C GLU A 175 5.72 0.95 2.11
N HIS A 176 4.60 0.58 1.46
CA HIS A 176 4.61 -0.38 0.36
C HIS A 176 5.31 0.13 -0.91
N GLY A 177 5.67 1.42 -0.95
CA GLY A 177 6.42 2.00 -2.06
C GLY A 177 7.72 1.25 -2.34
N ASP A 178 8.52 0.96 -1.30
CA ASP A 178 9.84 0.31 -1.46
C ASP A 178 9.73 -1.11 -1.99
N GLU A 179 8.72 -1.87 -1.52
CA GLU A 179 8.46 -3.22 -2.02
C GLU A 179 8.17 -3.22 -3.53
N ILE A 180 7.41 -2.24 -4.00
CA ILE A 180 7.11 -2.10 -5.43
C ILE A 180 8.34 -1.68 -6.22
N VAL A 181 9.18 -0.77 -5.69
CA VAL A 181 10.45 -0.41 -6.33
C VAL A 181 11.30 -1.65 -6.58
N LEU A 182 11.44 -2.53 -5.58
CA LEU A 182 12.22 -3.77 -5.73
C LEU A 182 11.66 -4.68 -6.83
N LYS A 183 10.34 -4.85 -6.89
CA LYS A 183 9.70 -5.70 -7.93
C LYS A 183 9.86 -5.11 -9.33
N LEU A 184 9.71 -3.79 -9.48
CA LEU A 184 9.94 -3.09 -10.74
C LEU A 184 11.41 -3.20 -11.18
N GLN A 185 12.36 -2.98 -10.26
CA GLN A 185 13.80 -3.07 -10.53
C GLN A 185 14.20 -4.48 -10.94
N HIS A 186 13.60 -5.50 -10.33
CA HIS A 186 13.86 -6.89 -10.68
C HIS A 186 13.48 -7.21 -12.14
N LYS A 187 12.33 -6.70 -12.61
CA LYS A 187 11.84 -6.94 -13.98
C LYS A 187 12.52 -6.03 -15.01
N ALA A 188 12.84 -4.80 -14.65
CA ALA A 188 13.46 -3.79 -15.51
C ALA A 188 14.68 -3.16 -14.81
N PRO A 189 15.82 -3.87 -14.71
CA PRO A 189 16.97 -3.44 -13.91
C PRO A 189 17.67 -2.21 -14.46
N ALA A 190 17.53 -1.94 -15.76
CA ALA A 190 18.11 -0.77 -16.43
C ALA A 190 17.22 0.49 -16.32
N ALA A 191 15.96 0.34 -15.87
CA ALA A 191 15.04 1.45 -15.76
C ALA A 191 15.38 2.31 -14.54
N ARG A 192 15.29 3.63 -14.69
CA ARG A 192 15.31 4.55 -13.55
C ARG A 192 13.93 4.55 -12.89
N ILE A 193 13.87 4.17 -11.63
CA ILE A 193 12.62 4.24 -10.85
C ILE A 193 12.57 5.57 -10.11
N ILE A 194 11.44 6.28 -10.23
CA ILE A 194 11.19 7.57 -9.58
C ILE A 194 9.93 7.43 -8.74
N LYS A 195 10.00 7.66 -7.42
CA LYS A 195 8.79 7.71 -6.60
C LYS A 195 8.04 9.00 -6.86
N TRP A 196 6.72 8.99 -6.64
CA TRP A 196 5.86 10.14 -6.90
C TRP A 196 6.31 11.42 -6.17
N HIS A 197 6.95 11.32 -5.01
CA HIS A 197 7.45 12.47 -4.25
C HIS A 197 8.87 12.92 -4.65
N GLU A 198 9.55 12.18 -5.52
CA GLU A 198 10.93 12.44 -6.00
C GLU A 198 10.95 13.04 -7.41
N ILE A 199 9.79 13.35 -8.00
CA ILE A 199 9.70 13.85 -9.39
C ILE A 199 10.42 15.19 -9.56
N TYR A 200 10.44 16.00 -8.50
CA TYR A 200 11.04 17.33 -8.43
C TYR A 200 12.10 17.39 -7.32
N GLU A 201 12.73 16.26 -6.98
CA GLU A 201 13.97 16.22 -6.18
C GLU A 201 15.18 16.11 -7.11
#